data_AF-K9KAY0-F1
#
_entry.id   AF-K9KAY0-F1
#
_cell.length_a   1.000
_cell.length_b   1.000
_cell.length_c   1.000
_cell.angle_alpha   90.00
_cell.angle_beta   90.00
_cell.angle_gamma   90.00
#
_symmetry.space_group_name_H-M   'P 1'
#
loop_
_entity.id
_entity.type
_entity.pdbx_description
1 polymer ?
#
loop_
_entity_poly.entity_id
_entity_poly.type
_entity_poly.pdbx_seq_one_letter_code
_entity_poly.pdbx_strand_id
1 'polypeptide(L)'
;RSPYLDPPNERLILEALKQLYQCDAIDRSGHVTRLGLSMVEFPLPPHLTCAVIKAASLDCEDLLLPIAAMLSVENVFIRPVDPEYQKEAEQRHRELAAKAGGFNDFATLAVIFEQCKSSGAPASWCQKHWIHWRCLFSAFRVEAQLRELIRKLKQQSDFPRETFEGPKHEVLRRCLCAGYFKNVARRSVGRTFCTMDGRGSPVHIHPSQHFMNRKPNLNGSFFMRY
;
A
#
# COMPACT_ATOMS: atom_id res chain seq x y z
N ARG A 1 30.24 7.08 -12.15
CA ARG A 1 29.23 7.73 -13.01
C ARG A 1 28.62 6.64 -13.87
N SER A 2 27.32 6.35 -13.73
CA SER A 2 26.66 5.41 -14.64
C SER A 2 26.56 6.05 -16.04
N PRO A 3 26.83 5.30 -17.12
CA PRO A 3 26.70 5.82 -18.47
C PRO A 3 25.23 5.86 -18.87
N TYR A 4 24.57 6.98 -18.60
CA TYR A 4 23.25 7.28 -19.14
C TYR A 4 23.41 7.92 -20.53
N LEU A 5 22.56 7.54 -21.49
CA LEU A 5 22.48 8.19 -22.80
C LEU A 5 22.06 9.65 -22.64
N ASP A 6 21.02 9.89 -21.83
CA ASP A 6 20.60 11.19 -21.33
C ASP A 6 20.65 11.19 -19.80
N PRO A 7 21.52 12.01 -19.17
CA PRO A 7 21.64 12.02 -17.72
C PRO A 7 20.35 12.55 -17.07
N PRO A 8 19.80 11.86 -16.06
CA PRO A 8 18.62 12.36 -15.35
C PRO A 8 18.97 13.64 -14.57
N ASN A 9 17.96 14.49 -14.35
CA ASN A 9 18.12 15.71 -13.56
C ASN A 9 18.67 15.37 -12.16
N GLU A 10 19.76 16.02 -11.76
CA GLU A 10 20.42 15.79 -10.47
C GLU A 10 19.46 15.92 -9.27
N ARG A 11 18.45 16.80 -9.37
CA ARG A 11 17.41 16.94 -8.34
C ARG A 11 16.62 15.65 -8.14
N LEU A 12 16.31 14.92 -9.21
CA LEU A 12 15.59 13.65 -9.14
C LEU A 12 16.46 12.55 -8.55
N ILE A 13 17.76 12.54 -8.88
CA ILE A 13 18.72 11.62 -8.27
C ILE A 13 18.79 11.86 -6.75
N LEU A 14 18.91 13.12 -6.33
CA LEU A 14 18.92 13.48 -4.91
C LEU A 14 17.62 13.13 -4.19
N GLU A 15 16.47 13.27 -4.86
CA GLU A 15 15.18 12.87 -4.28
C GLU A 15 15.07 11.35 -4.13
N ALA A 16 15.53 10.58 -5.10
CA ALA A 16 15.60 9.12 -5.02
C ALA A 16 16.55 8.66 -3.90
N LEU A 17 17.74 9.25 -3.78
CA LEU A 17 18.67 8.97 -2.68
C LEU A 17 18.07 9.29 -1.32
N LYS A 18 17.36 10.42 -1.19
CA LYS A 18 16.62 10.76 0.04
C LYS A 18 15.56 9.72 0.37
N GLN A 19 14.81 9.23 -0.64
CA GLN A 19 13.81 8.17 -0.42
C GLN A 19 14.45 6.87 0.06
N LEU A 20 15.56 6.44 -0.55
CA LEU A 20 16.28 5.24 -0.14
C LEU A 20 16.84 5.36 1.27
N TYR A 21 17.44 6.50 1.62
CA TYR A 21 17.96 6.77 2.95
C TYR A 21 16.87 6.71 4.02
N GLN A 22 15.69 7.24 3.73
CA GLN A 22 14.57 7.20 4.69
C GLN A 22 13.90 5.83 4.83
N CYS A 23 14.06 4.95 3.85
CA CYS A 23 13.64 3.55 3.95
C CYS A 23 14.73 2.69 4.63
N ASP A 24 15.78 3.31 5.19
CA ASP A 24 16.98 2.68 5.72
C ASP A 24 17.67 1.73 4.72
N ALA A 25 17.47 1.94 3.40
CA ALA A 25 18.06 1.13 2.34
C ALA A 25 19.53 1.50 2.09
N ILE A 26 19.90 2.75 2.37
CA ILE A 26 21.27 3.25 2.32
C ILE A 26 21.61 4.01 3.61
N ASP A 27 22.88 4.01 3.98
CA ASP A 27 23.38 4.77 5.13
C ASP A 27 23.68 6.25 4.78
N ARG A 28 24.15 7.02 5.77
CA ARG A 28 24.51 8.45 5.59
C ARG A 28 25.66 8.68 4.63
N SER A 29 26.50 7.67 4.44
CA SER A 29 27.65 7.68 3.53
C SER A 29 27.25 7.25 2.11
N GLY A 30 26.01 6.79 1.91
CA GLY A 30 25.49 6.31 0.64
C GLY A 30 25.76 4.83 0.36
N HIS A 31 26.23 4.05 1.34
CA HIS A 31 26.42 2.61 1.17
C HIS A 31 25.10 1.87 1.39
N VAL A 32 24.90 0.79 0.64
CA VAL A 32 23.72 -0.05 0.75
C VAL A 32 23.74 -0.79 2.09
N THR A 33 22.65 -0.69 2.84
CA THR A 33 22.50 -1.39 4.12
C THR A 33 22.10 -2.85 3.88
N ARG A 34 22.11 -3.66 4.94
CA ARG A 34 21.58 -5.04 4.87
C ARG A 34 20.09 -5.07 4.48
N LEU A 35 19.29 -4.14 5.01
CA LEU A 35 17.90 -3.97 4.60
C LEU A 35 17.81 -3.61 3.12
N GLY A 36 18.66 -2.70 2.64
CA GLY A 36 18.74 -2.33 1.23
C GLY A 36 19.05 -3.51 0.32
N LEU A 37 19.97 -4.40 0.72
CA LEU A 37 20.25 -5.64 -0.01
C LEU A 37 19.02 -6.55 -0.08
N SER A 38 18.32 -6.74 1.04
CA SER A 38 17.06 -7.50 1.06
C SER A 38 15.99 -6.87 0.15
N MET A 39 15.95 -5.53 0.05
CA MET A 39 14.95 -4.82 -0.76
C MET A 39 15.12 -5.05 -2.26
N VAL A 40 16.35 -5.28 -2.75
CA VAL A 40 16.66 -5.48 -4.18
C VAL A 40 16.00 -6.76 -4.74
N GLU A 41 15.76 -7.76 -3.90
CA GLU A 41 15.13 -9.02 -4.30
C GLU A 41 13.63 -8.88 -4.62
N PHE A 42 13.00 -7.79 -4.19
CA PHE A 42 11.55 -7.59 -4.37
C PHE A 42 11.26 -6.79 -5.64
N PRO A 43 10.33 -7.25 -6.50
CA PRO A 43 9.90 -6.51 -7.69
C PRO A 43 8.87 -5.41 -7.33
N LEU A 44 9.17 -4.64 -6.28
CA LEU A 44 8.27 -3.64 -5.71
C LEU A 44 9.01 -2.30 -5.54
N PRO A 45 8.29 -1.16 -5.55
CA PRO A 45 8.88 0.12 -5.21
C PRO A 45 9.47 0.12 -3.79
N PRO A 46 10.58 0.86 -3.52
CA PRO A 46 11.28 0.82 -2.23
C PRO A 46 10.38 1.06 -1.01
N HIS A 47 9.43 1.99 -1.09
CA HIS A 47 8.51 2.29 0.00
C HIS A 47 7.61 1.08 0.34
N LEU A 48 7.09 0.39 -0.68
CA LEU A 48 6.22 -0.76 -0.48
C LEU A 48 7.04 -1.96 0.01
N THR A 49 8.23 -2.16 -0.55
CA THR A 49 9.16 -3.20 -0.07
C THR A 49 9.53 -3.01 1.39
N CYS A 50 9.82 -1.78 1.82
CA CYS A 50 10.11 -1.44 3.21
C CYS A 50 8.94 -1.83 4.14
N ALA A 51 7.71 -1.48 3.76
CA ALA A 51 6.52 -1.86 4.51
C ALA A 51 6.34 -3.39 4.59
N VAL A 52 6.57 -4.11 3.48
CA VAL A 52 6.47 -5.58 3.40
C VAL A 52 7.52 -6.28 4.27
N ILE A 53 8.78 -5.83 4.22
CA ILE A 53 9.85 -6.38 5.07
C ILE A 53 9.55 -6.09 6.55
N LYS A 54 9.05 -4.89 6.88
CA LYS A 54 8.62 -4.55 8.23
C LYS A 54 7.46 -5.44 8.72
N ALA A 55 6.52 -5.77 7.83
CA ALA A 55 5.45 -6.69 8.17
C ALA A 55 5.97 -8.10 8.44
N ALA A 56 6.96 -8.55 7.66
CA ALA A 56 7.63 -9.83 7.89
C ALA A 56 8.45 -9.86 9.19
N SER A 57 9.06 -8.74 9.61
CA SER A 57 9.79 -8.67 10.89
C SER A 57 8.86 -8.75 12.10
N LEU A 58 7.62 -8.31 11.95
CA LEU A 58 6.55 -8.34 12.96
C LEU A 58 5.63 -9.58 12.87
N ASP A 59 5.99 -10.57 12.03
CA ASP A 59 5.19 -11.78 11.77
C ASP A 59 3.72 -11.47 11.36
N CYS A 60 3.52 -10.38 10.61
CA CYS A 60 2.21 -9.92 10.16
C CYS A 60 2.13 -9.74 8.64
N GLU A 61 2.99 -10.43 7.88
CA GLU A 61 3.03 -10.37 6.42
C GLU A 61 1.68 -10.73 5.79
N ASP A 62 0.88 -11.60 6.41
CA ASP A 62 -0.45 -11.99 5.93
C ASP A 62 -1.44 -10.82 5.81
N LEU A 63 -1.25 -9.76 6.61
CA LEU A 63 -2.08 -8.56 6.52
C LEU A 63 -1.67 -7.65 5.37
N LEU A 64 -0.38 -7.60 5.06
CA LEU A 64 0.18 -6.62 4.13
C LEU A 64 0.45 -7.19 2.74
N LEU A 65 0.75 -8.48 2.61
CA LEU A 65 0.99 -9.14 1.33
C LEU A 65 -0.20 -9.02 0.35
N PRO A 66 -1.46 -9.25 0.76
CA PRO A 66 -2.62 -9.00 -0.09
C PRO A 66 -2.69 -7.54 -0.56
N ILE A 67 -2.41 -6.60 0.34
CA ILE A 67 -2.44 -5.16 0.04
C ILE A 67 -1.33 -4.82 -0.96
N ALA A 68 -0.10 -5.27 -0.71
CA ALA A 68 1.04 -5.04 -1.59
C ALA A 68 0.79 -5.59 -2.99
N ALA A 69 0.23 -6.79 -3.09
CA ALA A 69 -0.12 -7.38 -4.37
C ALA A 69 -1.19 -6.57 -5.12
N MET A 70 -2.24 -6.11 -4.42
CA MET A 70 -3.30 -5.27 -4.97
C MET A 70 -2.82 -3.88 -5.41
N LEU A 71 -1.77 -3.34 -4.77
CA LEU A 71 -1.14 -2.09 -5.16
C LEU A 71 -0.19 -2.24 -6.35
N SER A 72 0.29 -3.46 -6.62
CA SER A 72 1.25 -3.76 -7.68
C SER A 72 0.59 -4.05 -9.02
N VAL A 73 -0.73 -4.24 -9.04
CA VAL A 73 -1.52 -4.41 -10.25
C VAL A 73 -2.23 -3.11 -10.63
N GLU A 74 -2.73 -3.05 -11.86
CA GLU A 74 -3.61 -1.98 -12.30
C GLU A 74 -4.86 -1.84 -11.42
N ASN A 75 -5.55 -0.71 -11.55
CA ASN A 75 -6.75 -0.44 -10.77
C ASN A 75 -7.80 -1.56 -10.96
N VAL A 76 -8.14 -2.21 -9.85
CA VAL A 76 -9.07 -3.35 -9.84
C VAL A 76 -10.53 -2.93 -9.97
N PHE A 77 -10.87 -1.66 -9.72
CA PHE A 77 -12.25 -1.17 -9.73
C PHE A 77 -12.73 -0.89 -11.16
N ILE A 78 -13.87 -1.48 -11.54
CA ILE A 78 -14.52 -1.19 -12.82
C ILE A 78 -15.39 0.06 -12.65
N ARG A 79 -15.26 1.02 -13.57
CA ARG A 79 -16.17 2.15 -13.71
C ARG A 79 -16.84 2.11 -15.09
N PRO A 80 -18.11 1.68 -15.17
CA PRO A 80 -18.83 1.70 -16.43
C PRO A 80 -19.13 3.15 -16.86
N VAL A 81 -19.27 3.35 -18.17
CA VAL A 81 -19.58 4.65 -18.79
C VAL A 81 -21.07 4.99 -18.61
N ASP A 82 -21.92 3.97 -18.55
CA ASP A 82 -23.36 4.14 -18.35
C ASP A 82 -23.66 4.66 -16.93
N PRO A 83 -24.42 5.77 -16.78
CA PRO A 83 -24.71 6.36 -15.47
C PRO A 83 -25.46 5.46 -14.49
N GLU A 84 -26.30 4.53 -14.98
CA GLU A 84 -27.07 3.62 -14.14
C GLU A 84 -26.15 2.54 -13.56
N TYR A 85 -25.36 1.90 -14.41
CA TYR A 85 -24.35 0.94 -13.97
C TYR A 85 -23.27 1.58 -13.13
N GLN A 86 -22.96 2.86 -13.34
CA GLN A 86 -21.99 3.59 -12.52
C GLN A 86 -22.48 3.71 -11.07
N LYS A 87 -23.76 4.08 -10.86
CA LYS A 87 -24.35 4.15 -9.52
C LYS A 87 -24.36 2.78 -8.84
N GLU A 88 -24.63 1.71 -9.59
CA GLU A 88 -24.56 0.35 -9.06
C GLU A 88 -23.13 -0.02 -8.64
N ALA A 89 -22.14 0.22 -9.49
CA ALA A 89 -20.73 -0.04 -9.20
C ALA A 89 -20.26 0.72 -7.95
N GLU A 90 -20.58 2.01 -7.86
CA GLU A 90 -20.25 2.84 -6.70
C GLU A 90 -20.95 2.35 -5.41
N GLN A 91 -22.18 1.84 -5.51
CA GLN A 91 -22.87 1.22 -4.39
C GLN A 91 -22.16 -0.06 -3.93
N ARG A 92 -21.78 -0.95 -4.85
CA ARG A 92 -21.03 -2.18 -4.52
C ARG A 92 -19.66 -1.87 -3.90
N HIS A 93 -18.94 -0.87 -4.41
CA HIS A 93 -17.65 -0.47 -3.87
C HIS A 93 -17.80 0.14 -2.47
N ARG A 94 -18.86 0.93 -2.22
CA ARG A 94 -19.19 1.44 -0.86
C ARG A 94 -19.49 0.31 0.13
N GLU A 95 -20.22 -0.72 -0.30
CA GLU A 95 -20.51 -1.89 0.54
C GLU A 95 -19.22 -2.63 0.93
N LEU A 96 -18.29 -2.82 -0.01
CA LEU A 96 -16.99 -3.42 0.26
C LEU A 96 -16.15 -2.58 1.23
N ALA A 97 -16.12 -1.26 1.03
CA ALA A 97 -15.43 -0.35 1.93
C ALA A 97 -16.04 -0.35 3.33
N ALA A 98 -17.37 -0.43 3.46
CA ALA A 98 -18.06 -0.53 4.73
C ALA A 98 -17.70 -1.82 5.49
N LYS A 99 -17.58 -2.95 4.78
CA LYS A 99 -17.10 -4.22 5.38
C LYS A 99 -15.67 -4.12 5.90
N ALA A 100 -14.83 -3.29 5.28
CA ALA A 100 -13.47 -3.00 5.73
C ALA A 100 -13.41 -1.96 6.88
N GLY A 101 -14.55 -1.52 7.40
CA GLY A 101 -14.66 -0.48 8.42
C GLY A 101 -14.69 0.95 7.87
N GLY A 102 -14.49 1.15 6.56
CA GLY A 102 -14.60 2.44 5.88
C GLY A 102 -13.53 3.47 6.27
N PHE A 103 -12.44 3.04 6.89
CA PHE A 103 -11.41 3.92 7.45
C PHE A 103 -10.28 4.26 6.46
N ASN A 104 -9.93 3.33 5.55
CA ASN A 104 -8.89 3.53 4.55
C ASN A 104 -9.04 2.55 3.36
N ASP A 105 -8.46 2.92 2.23
CA ASP A 105 -8.52 2.14 1.00
C ASP A 105 -7.71 0.84 1.08
N PHE A 106 -6.61 0.80 1.83
CA PHE A 106 -5.79 -0.41 1.98
C PHE A 106 -6.60 -1.56 2.60
N ALA A 107 -7.41 -1.27 3.62
CA ALA A 107 -8.32 -2.23 4.23
C ALA A 107 -9.39 -2.71 3.24
N THR A 108 -9.89 -1.83 2.38
CA THR A 108 -10.83 -2.20 1.31
C THR A 108 -10.19 -3.16 0.32
N LEU A 109 -8.95 -2.90 -0.10
CA LEU A 109 -8.20 -3.81 -1.00
C LEU A 109 -7.97 -5.18 -0.36
N ALA A 110 -7.62 -5.22 0.93
CA ALA A 110 -7.48 -6.46 1.68
C ALA A 110 -8.79 -7.26 1.70
N VAL A 111 -9.92 -6.59 1.99
CA VAL A 111 -11.24 -7.24 1.99
C VAL A 111 -11.63 -7.77 0.62
N ILE A 112 -11.34 -7.04 -0.46
CA ILE A 112 -11.60 -7.49 -1.84
C ILE A 112 -10.80 -8.75 -2.15
N PHE A 113 -9.51 -8.74 -1.83
CA PHE A 113 -8.62 -9.86 -2.06
C PHE A 113 -9.11 -11.11 -1.32
N GLU A 114 -9.39 -10.99 -0.02
CA GLU A 114 -9.84 -12.10 0.82
C GLU A 114 -11.19 -12.65 0.37
N GLN A 115 -12.20 -11.80 0.16
CA GLN A 115 -13.54 -12.26 -0.24
C GLN A 115 -13.54 -12.95 -1.61
N CYS A 116 -12.73 -12.47 -2.55
CA CYS A 116 -12.61 -13.12 -3.84
C CYS A 116 -11.87 -14.46 -3.73
N LYS A 117 -10.76 -14.50 -2.98
CA LYS A 117 -9.96 -15.71 -2.78
C LYS A 117 -10.74 -16.80 -2.05
N SER A 118 -11.61 -16.44 -1.12
CA SER A 118 -12.49 -17.37 -0.40
C SER A 118 -13.75 -17.77 -1.16
N SER A 119 -14.03 -17.15 -2.32
CA SER A 119 -15.24 -17.43 -3.09
C SER A 119 -15.12 -18.75 -3.85
N GLY A 120 -16.19 -19.56 -3.85
CA GLY A 120 -16.25 -20.77 -4.69
C GLY A 120 -16.31 -20.47 -6.20
N ALA A 121 -16.66 -19.24 -6.59
CA ALA A 121 -16.66 -18.77 -7.97
C ALA A 121 -16.04 -17.35 -8.08
N PRO A 122 -14.70 -17.22 -8.00
CA PRO A 122 -14.01 -15.93 -7.91
C PRO A 122 -14.30 -14.97 -9.08
N ALA A 123 -14.38 -15.48 -10.31
CA ALA A 123 -14.66 -14.67 -11.50
C ALA A 123 -16.09 -14.09 -11.49
N SER A 124 -17.08 -14.89 -11.09
CA SER A 124 -18.48 -14.43 -10.95
C SER A 124 -18.62 -13.43 -9.80
N TRP A 125 -17.91 -13.67 -8.68
CA TRP A 125 -17.83 -12.72 -7.58
C TRP A 125 -17.31 -11.36 -8.05
N CYS A 126 -16.23 -11.35 -8.84
CA CYS A 126 -15.66 -10.11 -9.39
C CYS A 126 -16.66 -9.35 -10.27
N GLN A 127 -17.39 -10.06 -11.14
CA GLN A 127 -18.41 -9.44 -11.98
C GLN A 127 -19.51 -8.78 -11.13
N LYS A 128 -20.04 -9.50 -10.13
CA LYS A 128 -21.08 -8.98 -9.22
C LYS A 128 -20.63 -7.74 -8.43
N HIS A 129 -19.34 -7.64 -8.14
CA HIS A 129 -18.76 -6.55 -7.34
C HIS A 129 -18.11 -5.45 -8.19
N TRP A 130 -18.24 -5.49 -9.52
CA TRP A 130 -17.61 -4.53 -10.43
C TRP A 130 -16.09 -4.44 -10.22
N ILE A 131 -15.44 -5.62 -10.17
CA ILE A 131 -14.00 -5.78 -10.01
C ILE A 131 -13.41 -6.48 -11.25
N HIS A 132 -12.26 -6.00 -11.73
CA HIS A 132 -11.53 -6.62 -12.83
C HIS A 132 -10.90 -7.94 -12.40
N TRP A 133 -11.50 -9.07 -12.81
CA TRP A 133 -11.00 -10.42 -12.52
C TRP A 133 -9.53 -10.61 -12.94
N ARG A 134 -9.15 -10.12 -14.13
CA ARG A 134 -7.77 -10.26 -14.63
C ARG A 134 -6.74 -9.58 -13.70
N CYS A 135 -7.05 -8.38 -13.21
CA CYS A 135 -6.17 -7.66 -12.29
C CYS A 135 -6.06 -8.38 -10.96
N LEU A 136 -7.19 -8.87 -10.42
CA LEU A 136 -7.22 -9.58 -9.14
C LEU A 136 -6.52 -10.94 -9.20
N PHE A 137 -6.68 -11.67 -10.31
CA PHE A 137 -5.95 -12.91 -10.56
C PHE A 137 -4.44 -12.68 -10.65
N SER A 138 -4.00 -11.61 -11.32
CA SER A 138 -2.59 -11.20 -11.31
C SER A 138 -2.11 -10.86 -9.89
N ALA A 139 -2.94 -10.20 -9.07
CA ALA A 139 -2.60 -9.93 -7.67
C ALA A 139 -2.42 -11.22 -6.87
N PHE A 140 -3.22 -12.27 -7.08
CA PHE A 140 -2.99 -13.57 -6.43
C PHE A 140 -1.62 -14.17 -6.77
N ARG A 141 -1.17 -14.04 -8.02
CA ARG A 141 0.16 -14.51 -8.44
C ARG A 141 1.29 -13.70 -7.80
N VAL A 142 1.13 -12.37 -7.76
CA VAL A 142 2.09 -11.49 -7.09
C VAL A 142 2.17 -11.81 -5.60
N GLU A 143 1.05 -11.98 -4.91
CA GLU A 143 1.01 -12.34 -3.49
C GLU A 143 1.76 -13.65 -3.21
N ALA A 144 1.54 -14.68 -4.02
CA ALA A 144 2.24 -15.96 -3.90
C ALA A 144 3.76 -15.81 -4.11
N GLN A 145 4.19 -14.99 -5.08
CA GLN A 145 5.62 -14.71 -5.30
C GLN A 145 6.25 -13.98 -4.13
N LEU A 146 5.59 -12.92 -3.63
CA LEU A 146 6.07 -12.14 -2.49
C LEU A 146 6.15 -13.00 -1.21
N ARG A 147 5.19 -13.89 -1.01
CA ARG A 147 5.19 -14.85 0.11
C ARG A 147 6.40 -15.77 0.08
N GLU A 148 6.78 -16.28 -1.10
CA GLU A 148 7.96 -17.12 -1.25
C GLU A 148 9.27 -16.34 -0.99
N LEU A 149 9.34 -15.09 -1.45
CA LEU A 149 10.48 -14.21 -1.15
C LEU A 149 10.62 -13.95 0.35
N ILE A 150 9.53 -13.63 1.05
CA ILE A 150 9.53 -13.45 2.51
C ILE A 150 9.94 -14.74 3.21
N ARG A 151 9.44 -15.89 2.78
CA ARG A 151 9.81 -17.18 3.38
C ARG A 151 11.31 -17.43 3.31
N LYS A 152 11.94 -17.18 2.16
CA LYS A 152 13.40 -17.26 1.98
C LYS A 152 14.14 -16.25 2.84
N LEU A 153 13.63 -15.02 2.91
CA LEU A 153 14.23 -13.94 3.69
C LEU A 153 14.22 -14.27 5.19
N LYS A 154 13.13 -14.81 5.73
CA LYS A 154 12.99 -15.22 7.14
C LYS A 154 13.88 -16.40 7.55
N GLN A 155 14.42 -17.15 6.57
CA GLN A 155 15.38 -18.24 6.82
C GLN A 155 16.80 -17.74 7.05
N GLN A 156 17.10 -16.50 6.66
CA GLN A 156 18.40 -15.91 6.93
C GLN A 156 18.56 -15.69 8.44
N SER A 157 19.70 -16.12 9.00
CA SER A 157 19.95 -16.09 10.45
C SER A 157 19.95 -14.68 11.05
N ASP A 158 20.16 -13.69 10.19
CA ASP A 158 20.38 -12.30 10.48
C ASP A 158 19.13 -11.44 10.14
N PHE A 159 18.01 -12.08 9.78
CA PHE A 159 16.73 -11.41 9.54
C PHE A 159 16.17 -10.78 10.83
N PRO A 160 15.80 -9.49 10.85
CA PRO A 160 15.28 -8.83 12.03
C PRO A 160 13.93 -9.42 12.44
N ARG A 161 13.80 -9.77 13.72
CA ARG A 161 12.55 -10.23 14.33
C ARG A 161 12.16 -9.26 15.43
N GLU A 162 10.97 -8.72 15.33
CA GLU A 162 10.42 -7.73 16.24
C GLU A 162 9.14 -8.26 16.86
N THR A 163 8.98 -8.05 18.15
CA THR A 163 7.74 -8.38 18.85
C THR A 163 6.96 -7.10 19.12
N PHE A 164 5.70 -7.09 18.72
CA PHE A 164 4.77 -6.02 19.07
C PHE A 164 3.48 -6.61 19.62
N GLU A 165 3.19 -6.28 20.87
CA GLU A 165 1.93 -6.64 21.52
C GLU A 165 0.92 -5.53 21.26
N GLY A 166 -0.04 -5.81 20.40
CA GLY A 166 -1.12 -4.89 20.09
C GLY A 166 -2.11 -5.44 19.08
N PRO A 167 -3.21 -4.72 18.85
CA PRO A 167 -4.23 -5.17 17.92
C PRO A 167 -3.71 -5.14 16.47
N LYS A 168 -4.18 -6.08 15.63
CA LYS A 168 -3.77 -6.23 14.22
C LYS A 168 -3.79 -4.92 13.41
N HIS A 169 -4.75 -4.04 13.68
CA HIS A 169 -4.87 -2.76 12.97
C HIS A 169 -3.75 -1.76 13.31
N GLU A 170 -3.18 -1.84 14.52
CA GLU A 170 -2.04 -1.01 14.90
C GLU A 170 -0.75 -1.54 14.26
N VAL A 171 -0.58 -2.86 14.21
CA VAL A 171 0.53 -3.52 13.51
C VAL A 171 0.54 -3.08 12.04
N LEU A 172 -0.62 -3.16 11.36
CA LEU A 172 -0.76 -2.71 9.97
C LEU A 172 -0.38 -1.23 9.80
N ARG A 173 -0.83 -0.36 10.71
CA ARG A 173 -0.46 1.07 10.68
C ARG A 173 1.04 1.26 10.83
N ARG A 174 1.71 0.53 11.73
CA ARG A 174 3.17 0.59 11.91
C ARG A 174 3.91 0.18 10.66
N CYS A 175 3.47 -0.88 9.99
CA CYS A 175 4.07 -1.34 8.74
C CYS A 175 3.88 -0.31 7.62
N LEU A 176 2.67 0.25 7.49
CA LEU A 176 2.40 1.33 6.54
C LEU A 176 3.22 2.58 6.86
N CYS A 177 3.39 2.96 8.13
CA CYS A 177 4.26 4.06 8.54
C CYS A 177 5.71 3.84 8.10
N ALA A 178 6.23 2.61 8.15
CA ALA A 178 7.61 2.33 7.76
C ALA A 178 7.87 2.65 6.27
N GLY A 179 6.93 2.31 5.39
CA GLY A 179 7.09 2.55 3.95
C GLY A 179 6.51 3.87 3.45
N TYR A 180 5.32 4.23 3.91
CA TYR A 180 4.50 5.32 3.37
C TYR A 180 4.55 6.61 4.20
N PHE A 181 5.56 6.81 5.07
CA PHE A 181 5.65 8.01 5.94
C PHE A 181 5.62 9.35 5.16
N LYS A 182 6.09 9.38 3.90
CA LYS A 182 5.96 10.56 3.01
C LYS A 182 4.54 10.81 2.52
N ASN A 183 3.76 9.76 2.41
CA ASN A 183 2.42 9.78 1.85
C ASN A 183 1.39 10.05 2.96
N VAL A 184 1.74 10.93 3.88
CA VAL A 184 0.92 11.27 5.03
C VAL A 184 0.34 12.67 4.86
N ALA A 185 -0.95 12.80 5.13
CA ALA A 185 -1.61 14.09 5.16
C ALA A 185 -2.38 14.30 6.46
N ARG A 186 -2.38 15.54 6.94
CA ARG A 186 -3.14 15.97 8.11
C ARG A 186 -4.33 16.80 7.68
N ARG A 187 -5.46 16.58 8.33
CA ARG A 187 -6.64 17.40 8.12
C ARG A 187 -6.37 18.85 8.55
N SER A 188 -6.60 19.78 7.63
CA SER A 188 -6.61 21.23 7.88
C SER A 188 -8.06 21.69 8.15
N VAL A 189 -8.28 23.00 8.25
CA VAL A 189 -9.61 23.58 8.45
C VAL A 189 -10.54 23.18 7.30
N GLY A 190 -11.74 22.68 7.62
CA GLY A 190 -12.74 22.25 6.63
C GLY A 190 -12.57 20.79 6.15
N ARG A 191 -12.60 20.60 4.82
CA ARG A 191 -12.41 19.30 4.11
C ARG A 191 -11.07 19.22 3.36
N THR A 192 -10.17 20.17 3.58
CA THR A 192 -8.85 20.20 2.93
C THR A 192 -7.82 19.49 3.83
N PHE A 193 -6.89 18.79 3.21
CA PHE A 193 -5.78 18.13 3.89
C PHE A 193 -4.46 18.78 3.46
N CYS A 194 -3.43 18.71 4.29
CA CYS A 194 -2.09 19.21 3.99
C CYS A 194 -1.09 18.07 4.07
N THR A 195 -0.18 17.99 3.09
CA THR A 195 0.90 16.99 3.08
C THR A 195 1.88 17.22 4.22
N MET A 196 2.43 16.13 4.75
CA MET A 196 3.43 16.13 5.82
C MET A 196 4.86 15.94 5.30
N ASP A 197 5.10 16.20 4.01
CA ASP A 197 6.40 16.09 3.34
C ASP A 197 7.32 17.31 3.57
N GLY A 198 6.89 18.25 4.43
CA GLY A 198 7.56 19.53 4.69
C GLY A 198 7.11 20.68 3.77
N ARG A 199 6.41 20.39 2.67
CA ARG A 199 5.86 21.44 1.78
C ARG A 199 4.49 21.95 2.22
N GLY A 200 3.71 21.13 2.93
CA GLY A 200 2.39 21.52 3.43
C GLY A 200 1.36 21.76 2.33
N SER A 201 1.52 21.11 1.17
CA SER A 201 0.68 21.35 0.00
C SER A 201 -0.77 20.95 0.26
N PRO A 202 -1.76 21.78 -0.13
CA PRO A 202 -3.16 21.44 0.04
C PRO A 202 -3.53 20.31 -0.92
N VAL A 203 -4.17 19.27 -0.39
CA VAL A 203 -4.61 18.08 -1.10
C VAL A 203 -6.04 17.72 -0.69
N HIS A 204 -6.74 17.06 -1.61
CA HIS A 204 -8.11 16.59 -1.42
C HIS A 204 -8.16 15.07 -1.52
N ILE A 205 -9.04 14.46 -0.75
CA ILE A 205 -9.36 13.03 -0.90
C ILE A 205 -10.01 12.86 -2.27
N HIS A 206 -9.46 11.95 -3.08
CA HIS A 206 -10.01 11.70 -4.40
C HIS A 206 -11.44 11.13 -4.27
N PRO A 207 -12.42 11.54 -5.11
CA PRO A 207 -13.82 11.11 -5.00
C PRO A 207 -14.04 9.59 -5.03
N SER A 208 -13.06 8.85 -5.55
CA SER A 208 -13.07 7.37 -5.57
C SER A 208 -12.85 6.72 -4.22
N GLN A 209 -12.31 7.45 -3.25
CA GLN A 209 -11.98 6.89 -1.95
C GLN A 209 -13.26 6.93 -1.12
N HIS A 210 -13.73 5.76 -0.72
CA HIS A 210 -14.99 5.60 0.02
C HIS A 210 -14.79 5.88 1.51
N PHE A 211 -14.19 7.02 1.82
CA PHE A 211 -14.03 7.46 3.19
C PHE A 211 -15.40 7.78 3.77
N MET A 212 -15.89 6.91 4.67
CA MET A 212 -17.12 7.23 5.38
C MET A 212 -16.84 8.41 6.30
N ASN A 213 -17.67 9.44 6.17
CA ASN A 213 -17.63 10.70 6.91
C ASN A 213 -17.93 10.54 8.41
N ARG A 214 -17.59 9.39 9.02
CA ARG A 214 -17.54 9.27 10.47
C ARG A 214 -16.37 10.12 10.92
N LYS A 215 -16.67 11.21 11.65
CA LYS A 215 -15.66 11.96 12.40
C LYS A 215 -14.81 10.93 13.14
N PRO A 216 -13.55 10.68 12.75
CA PRO A 216 -12.67 10.00 13.66
C PRO A 216 -12.55 10.99 14.81
N ASN A 217 -13.00 10.61 16.00
CA ASN A 217 -12.59 11.32 17.21
C ASN A 217 -11.10 11.09 17.36
N LEU A 218 -10.26 11.77 16.57
CA LEU A 218 -8.81 11.70 16.65
C LEU A 218 -8.22 12.76 15.72
N ASN A 219 -7.27 13.50 16.28
CA ASN A 219 -6.26 14.34 15.64
C ASN A 219 -5.36 13.50 14.68
N GLY A 220 -5.94 12.73 13.77
CA GLY A 220 -5.28 11.64 13.06
C GLY A 220 -4.64 12.05 11.73
N SER A 221 -3.44 11.54 11.50
CA SER A 221 -2.73 11.54 10.21
C SER A 221 -3.27 10.42 9.31
N PHE A 222 -3.42 10.68 8.01
CA PHE A 222 -3.94 9.71 7.04
C PHE A 222 -2.88 9.35 6.01
N PHE A 223 -2.85 8.08 5.60
CA PHE A 223 -2.05 7.65 4.46
C PHE A 223 -2.84 7.86 3.17
N MET A 224 -2.30 8.68 2.26
CA MET A 224 -2.87 8.92 0.94
C MET A 224 -2.19 8.03 -0.10
N ARG A 225 -3.00 7.46 -0.99
CA ARG A 225 -2.51 6.87 -2.23
C ARG A 225 -2.41 8.03 -3.23
N TYR A 226 -1.19 8.39 -3.62
CA TYR A 226 -0.95 9.25 -4.80
C TYR A 226 -0.79 8.36 -6.01
#